data_AF-A0A084A694-F1
#
_entry.id   AF-A0A084A694-F1
#
_cell.length_a   1.000
_cell.length_b   1.000
_cell.length_c   1.000
_cell.angle_alpha   90.00
_cell.angle_beta   90.00
_cell.angle_gamma   90.00
#
_symmetry.space_group_name_H-M   'P 1'
#
loop_
_entity.id
_entity.type
_entity.pdbx_description
1 polymer ?
#
loop_
_entity_poly.entity_id
_entity_poly.type
_entity_poly.pdbx_seq_one_letter_code
_entity_poly.pdbx_strand_id
1 'polypeptide(L)'
;MINGSVIFFYTFASLMLIYCVFQFRRSNNKWLDALKVISFIIAILASTFYFEPLSGFWIISLLVGSYLIRLVVFVIYCVVKDWCIRINLSRMIKGVRSSGFAYMDEKFLKKAKKSWLDNCWFIAYSPENNMFEIGVKLFDAKMEINEKFFIRTLSGRVVFMIPERFLESLNLAENIICPLADFYDFSAEAKELVFNYAEAIKNNSAEPWNILSTGS
;
A
#
# COMPACT_ATOMS: atom_id res chain seq x y z
N MET A 1 -24.25 41.87 25.38
CA MET A 1 -23.86 40.61 26.06
C MET A 1 -23.01 39.81 25.10
N ILE A 2 -21.76 39.53 25.47
CA ILE A 2 -20.88 38.70 24.64
C ILE A 2 -21.33 37.26 24.85
N ASN A 3 -21.91 36.64 23.82
CA ASN A 3 -22.38 35.27 23.87
C ASN A 3 -21.16 34.34 24.04
N GLY A 4 -20.94 33.84 25.27
CA GLY A 4 -19.81 32.97 25.59
C GLY A 4 -19.71 31.73 24.70
N SER A 5 -20.84 31.25 24.18
CA SER A 5 -20.93 30.19 23.17
C SER A 5 -20.25 30.55 21.85
N VAL A 6 -20.37 31.80 21.40
CA VAL A 6 -19.75 32.30 20.16
C VAL A 6 -18.23 32.41 20.34
N ILE A 7 -17.77 32.93 21.48
CA ILE A 7 -16.33 32.98 21.79
C ILE A 7 -15.75 31.58 21.87
N PHE A 8 -16.38 30.67 22.62
CA PHE A 8 -15.93 29.28 22.73
C PHE A 8 -15.80 28.62 21.37
N PHE A 9 -16.76 28.85 20.47
CA PHE A 9 -16.72 28.32 19.11
C PHE A 9 -15.53 28.87 18.31
N TYR A 10 -15.33 30.18 18.27
CA TYR A 10 -14.20 30.76 17.52
C TYR A 10 -12.86 30.31 18.10
N THR A 11 -12.73 30.21 19.42
CA THR A 11 -11.53 29.68 20.08
C THR A 11 -11.32 28.21 19.71
N PHE A 12 -12.36 27.37 19.76
CA PHE A 12 -12.27 25.95 19.42
C PHE A 12 -11.94 25.72 17.93
N ALA A 13 -12.61 26.43 17.02
CA ALA A 13 -12.35 26.36 15.59
C ALA A 13 -10.93 26.82 15.24
N SER A 14 -10.46 27.90 15.88
CA SER A 14 -9.08 28.39 15.73
C SER A 14 -8.06 27.38 16.26
N LEU A 15 -8.31 26.77 17.42
CA LEU A 15 -7.45 25.71 17.97
C LEU A 15 -7.43 24.47 17.07
N MET A 16 -8.56 24.09 16.48
CA MET A 16 -8.63 22.99 15.50
C MET A 16 -7.87 23.30 14.21
N LEU A 17 -7.94 24.54 13.71
CA LEU A 17 -7.15 24.98 12.56
C LEU A 17 -5.64 24.94 12.87
N ILE A 18 -5.24 25.46 14.04
CA ILE A 18 -3.83 25.42 14.49
C ILE A 18 -3.36 23.97 14.63
N TYR A 19 -4.18 23.09 15.22
CA TYR A 19 -3.89 21.66 15.34
C TYR A 19 -3.69 21.00 13.97
N CYS A 20 -4.58 21.27 13.01
CA CYS A 20 -4.48 20.76 11.65
C CYS A 20 -3.20 21.23 10.95
N VAL A 21 -2.83 22.51 11.08
CA VAL A 21 -1.59 23.07 10.49
C VAL A 21 -0.35 22.44 11.12
N PHE A 22 -0.34 22.26 12.45
CA PHE A 22 0.78 21.64 13.16
C PHE A 22 0.92 20.16 12.80
N GLN A 23 -0.20 19.44 12.69
CA GLN A 23 -0.22 18.05 12.27
C GLN A 23 0.25 17.90 10.81
N PHE A 24 -0.17 18.79 9.91
CA PHE A 24 0.30 18.81 8.51
C PHE A 24 1.82 19.00 8.40
N ARG A 25 2.43 19.82 9.27
CA ARG A 25 3.89 20.00 9.30
C ARG A 25 4.65 18.77 9.81
N ARG A 26 4.09 18.05 10.78
CA ARG A 26 4.75 16.91 11.43
C ARG A 26 4.49 15.56 10.76
N SER A 27 3.44 15.48 9.95
CA SER A 27 2.98 14.25 9.34
C SER A 27 3.83 13.83 8.15
N ASN A 28 4.23 12.55 8.14
CA ASN A 28 4.81 11.91 6.97
C ASN A 28 3.81 11.78 5.80
N ASN A 29 2.52 11.95 6.05
CA ASN A 29 1.46 11.68 5.08
C ASN A 29 0.61 12.93 4.80
N LYS A 30 1.27 13.97 4.30
CA LYS A 30 0.71 15.30 3.99
C LYS A 30 -0.59 15.26 3.18
N TRP A 31 -0.77 14.24 2.34
CA TRP A 31 -1.99 14.01 1.56
C TRP A 31 -3.23 13.75 2.43
N LEU A 32 -3.10 12.94 3.49
CA LEU A 32 -4.20 12.65 4.40
C LEU A 32 -4.59 13.88 5.22
N ASP A 33 -3.62 14.73 5.57
CA ASP A 33 -3.90 15.95 6.30
C ASP A 33 -4.52 17.04 5.42
N ALA A 34 -4.10 17.16 4.15
CA ALA A 34 -4.78 18.02 3.19
C ALA A 34 -6.26 17.61 3.02
N LEU A 35 -6.53 16.30 2.98
CA LEU A 35 -7.87 15.76 2.85
C LEU A 35 -8.74 16.07 4.08
N LYS A 36 -8.16 16.07 5.30
CA LYS A 36 -8.86 16.54 6.51
C LYS A 36 -9.31 17.99 6.36
N VAL A 37 -8.41 18.88 5.93
CA VAL A 37 -8.71 20.31 5.78
C VAL A 37 -9.77 20.55 4.72
N ILE A 38 -9.66 19.89 3.55
CA ILE A 38 -10.65 20.01 2.47
C ILE A 38 -12.02 19.50 2.93
N SER A 39 -12.08 18.34 3.60
CA SER A 39 -13.34 17.77 4.11
C SER A 39 -14.02 18.71 5.11
N PHE A 40 -13.22 19.37 5.95
CA PHE A 40 -13.71 20.35 6.91
C PHE A 40 -14.27 21.60 6.22
N ILE A 41 -13.59 22.14 5.20
CA ILE A 41 -14.08 23.28 4.41
C ILE A 41 -15.40 22.94 3.70
N ILE A 42 -15.50 21.76 3.07
CA ILE A 42 -16.73 21.33 2.40
C ILE A 42 -17.88 21.20 3.41
N ALA A 43 -17.60 20.65 4.60
CA ALA A 43 -18.61 20.54 5.66
C ALA A 43 -19.09 21.90 6.20
N ILE A 44 -18.20 22.90 6.28
CA ILE A 44 -18.58 24.29 6.60
C ILE A 44 -19.54 24.83 5.55
N LEU A 45 -19.20 24.71 4.26
CA LEU A 45 -20.02 25.22 3.16
C LEU A 45 -21.39 24.54 3.12
N ALA A 46 -21.42 23.22 3.24
CA ALA A 46 -22.65 22.44 3.28
C ALA A 46 -23.53 22.83 4.48
N SER A 47 -22.95 22.90 5.68
CA SER A 47 -23.74 23.22 6.88
C SER A 47 -24.30 24.64 6.84
N THR A 48 -23.53 25.60 6.31
CA THR A 48 -23.95 27.00 6.15
C THR A 48 -25.09 27.18 5.14
N PHE A 49 -25.22 26.26 4.19
CA PHE A 49 -26.30 26.30 3.21
C PHE A 49 -27.65 25.83 3.81
N TYR A 50 -27.62 24.85 4.72
CA TYR A 50 -28.84 24.22 5.24
C TYR A 50 -29.28 24.73 6.62
N PHE A 51 -28.35 25.25 7.42
CA PHE A 51 -28.62 25.67 8.79
C PHE A 51 -28.13 27.09 9.03
N GLU A 52 -28.83 27.81 9.91
CA GLU A 52 -28.38 29.13 10.35
C GLU A 52 -26.98 29.03 10.97
N PRO A 53 -26.03 29.88 10.53
CA PRO A 53 -24.68 29.88 11.08
C PRO A 53 -24.68 29.96 12.60
N LEU A 54 -23.81 29.18 13.26
CA LEU A 54 -23.66 29.12 14.72
C LEU A 54 -24.86 28.54 15.49
N SER A 55 -25.91 28.09 14.83
CA SER A 55 -26.95 27.27 15.49
C SER A 55 -26.37 25.92 15.94
N GLY A 56 -26.96 25.31 16.96
CA GLY A 56 -26.53 23.98 17.42
C GLY A 56 -26.58 22.92 16.31
N PHE A 57 -27.61 22.98 15.46
CA PHE A 57 -27.74 22.11 14.28
C PHE A 57 -26.65 22.35 13.25
N TRP A 58 -26.25 23.60 13.02
CA TRP A 58 -25.13 23.93 12.12
C TRP A 58 -23.81 23.32 12.61
N ILE A 59 -23.53 23.40 13.92
CA ILE A 59 -22.30 22.84 14.53
C ILE A 59 -22.29 21.31 14.42
N ILE A 60 -23.41 20.65 14.76
CA ILE A 60 -23.52 19.18 14.69
C ILE A 60 -23.36 18.72 13.24
N SER A 61 -24.04 19.38 12.30
CA SER A 61 -23.94 19.11 10.87
C SER A 61 -22.49 19.22 10.37
N LEU A 62 -21.77 20.25 10.80
CA LEU A 62 -20.38 20.47 10.40
C LEU A 62 -19.46 19.35 10.88
N LEU A 63 -19.57 18.96 12.15
CA LEU A 63 -18.73 17.90 12.72
C LEU A 63 -19.03 16.54 12.07
N VAL A 64 -20.31 16.16 12.00
CA VAL A 64 -20.73 14.88 11.43
C VAL A 64 -20.44 14.83 9.93
N GLY A 65 -20.76 15.90 9.20
CA GLY A 65 -20.52 16.01 7.77
C GLY A 65 -19.03 15.91 7.42
N SER A 66 -18.15 16.58 8.19
CA SER A 66 -16.70 16.49 7.96
C SER A 66 -16.16 15.07 8.10
N TYR A 67 -16.69 14.31 9.06
CA TYR A 67 -16.31 12.91 9.29
C TYR A 67 -16.84 12.00 8.18
N LEU A 68 -18.11 12.16 7.79
CA LEU A 68 -18.74 11.37 6.74
C LEU A 68 -18.08 11.58 5.38
N ILE A 69 -17.81 12.84 5.00
CA ILE A 69 -17.10 13.16 3.75
C ILE A 69 -15.73 12.48 3.75
N ARG A 70 -15.00 12.58 4.86
CA ARG A 70 -13.69 11.95 4.98
C ARG A 70 -13.76 10.43 4.87
N LEU A 71 -14.76 9.80 5.51
CA LEU A 71 -14.98 8.36 5.43
C LEU A 71 -15.22 7.94 3.97
N VAL A 72 -16.12 8.64 3.26
CA VAL A 72 -16.44 8.33 1.85
C VAL A 72 -15.22 8.47 0.97
N VAL A 73 -14.46 9.57 1.08
CA VAL A 73 -13.25 9.77 0.28
C VAL A 73 -12.19 8.72 0.60
N PHE A 74 -12.04 8.32 1.87
CA PHE A 74 -11.13 7.24 2.25
C PHE A 74 -11.53 5.89 1.64
N VAL A 75 -12.82 5.55 1.65
CA VAL A 75 -13.33 4.34 0.99
C VAL A 75 -13.05 4.38 -0.51
N ILE A 76 -13.34 5.50 -1.19
CA ILE A 76 -13.04 5.67 -2.61
C ILE A 76 -11.53 5.50 -2.86
N TYR A 77 -10.68 6.12 -2.05
CA TYR A 77 -9.24 5.98 -2.14
C TYR A 77 -8.80 4.51 -2.02
N CYS A 78 -9.33 3.76 -1.05
CA CYS A 78 -9.03 2.34 -0.88
C CYS A 78 -9.46 1.51 -2.10
N VAL A 79 -10.65 1.76 -2.64
CA VAL A 79 -11.17 1.06 -3.83
C VAL A 79 -10.31 1.38 -5.05
N VAL A 80 -10.02 2.65 -5.31
CA VAL A 80 -9.17 3.08 -6.44
C VAL A 80 -7.78 2.49 -6.30
N LYS A 81 -7.21 2.46 -5.09
CA LYS A 81 -5.89 1.88 -4.84
C LYS A 81 -5.87 0.38 -5.13
N ASP A 82 -6.82 -0.41 -4.62
CA ASP A 82 -6.89 -1.85 -4.92
C ASP A 82 -7.10 -2.08 -6.42
N TRP A 83 -7.94 -1.27 -7.07
CA TRP A 83 -8.15 -1.36 -8.51
C TRP A 83 -6.84 -1.08 -9.29
N CYS A 84 -6.12 0.00 -8.96
CA CYS A 84 -4.82 0.30 -9.56
C CYS A 84 -3.82 -0.84 -9.37
N ILE A 85 -3.77 -1.44 -8.17
CA ILE A 85 -2.91 -2.60 -7.89
C ILE A 85 -3.29 -3.78 -8.78
N ARG A 86 -4.59 -4.11 -8.91
CA ARG A 86 -5.06 -5.20 -9.78
C ARG A 86 -4.73 -4.98 -11.25
N ILE A 87 -4.95 -3.77 -11.76
CA ILE A 87 -4.61 -3.42 -13.13
C ILE A 87 -3.10 -3.57 -13.35
N ASN A 88 -2.29 -3.01 -12.46
CA ASN A 88 -0.84 -3.09 -12.58
C ASN A 88 -0.37 -4.54 -12.51
N LEU A 89 -0.84 -5.33 -11.56
CA LEU A 89 -0.53 -6.75 -11.46
C LEU A 89 -0.91 -7.51 -12.74
N SER A 90 -2.12 -7.30 -13.27
CA SER A 90 -2.56 -7.93 -14.51
C SER A 90 -1.69 -7.55 -15.70
N ARG A 91 -1.29 -6.28 -15.81
CA ARG A 91 -0.34 -5.83 -16.85
C ARG A 91 1.02 -6.50 -16.69
N MET A 92 1.52 -6.63 -15.46
CA MET A 92 2.80 -7.28 -15.21
C MET A 92 2.76 -8.77 -15.52
N ILE A 93 1.70 -9.48 -15.10
CA ILE A 93 1.51 -10.90 -15.44
C ILE A 93 1.50 -11.08 -16.95
N LYS A 94 0.80 -10.20 -17.69
CA LYS A 94 0.82 -10.24 -19.17
C LYS A 94 2.21 -9.99 -19.76
N GLY A 95 2.97 -9.04 -19.19
CA GLY A 95 4.33 -8.74 -19.64
C GLY A 95 5.34 -9.85 -19.36
N VAL A 96 5.27 -10.49 -18.18
CA VAL A 96 6.07 -11.68 -17.86
C VAL A 96 5.64 -12.85 -18.73
N ARG A 97 4.34 -13.02 -19.00
CA ARG A 97 3.88 -14.05 -19.94
C ARG A 97 4.38 -13.85 -21.37
N SER A 98 4.56 -12.61 -21.82
CA SER A 98 5.04 -12.34 -23.19
C SER A 98 6.55 -12.42 -23.33
N SER A 99 7.30 -12.01 -22.31
CA SER A 99 8.75 -11.76 -22.45
C SER A 99 9.59 -12.31 -21.30
N GLY A 100 8.97 -12.99 -20.33
CA GLY A 100 9.64 -13.72 -19.26
C GLY A 100 10.53 -12.83 -18.40
N PHE A 101 11.74 -13.32 -18.13
CA PHE A 101 12.70 -12.60 -17.29
C PHE A 101 13.11 -11.24 -17.88
N ALA A 102 13.19 -11.08 -19.20
CA ALA A 102 13.61 -9.83 -19.83
C ALA A 102 12.69 -8.65 -19.44
N TYR A 103 11.38 -8.90 -19.31
CA TYR A 103 10.44 -7.90 -18.82
C TYR A 103 10.65 -7.58 -17.34
N MET A 104 10.99 -8.59 -16.53
CA MET A 104 11.25 -8.41 -15.11
C MET A 104 12.51 -7.58 -14.87
N ASP A 105 13.60 -7.87 -15.57
CA ASP A 105 14.87 -7.14 -15.45
C ASP A 105 14.73 -5.66 -15.80
N GLU A 106 14.03 -5.35 -16.90
CA GLU A 106 13.81 -3.96 -17.33
C GLU A 106 12.91 -3.18 -16.34
N LYS A 107 11.83 -3.79 -15.86
CA LYS A 107 10.79 -3.09 -15.09
C LYS A 107 10.98 -3.12 -13.58
N PHE A 108 11.57 -4.18 -13.03
CA PHE A 108 11.67 -4.38 -11.57
C PHE A 108 13.07 -4.12 -11.02
N LEU A 109 14.12 -4.45 -11.79
CA LEU A 109 15.50 -4.41 -11.30
C LEU A 109 16.23 -3.13 -11.74
N LYS A 110 16.01 -2.67 -12.99
CA LYS A 110 16.70 -1.49 -13.54
C LYS A 110 16.02 -0.15 -13.28
N LYS A 111 14.72 -0.13 -12.93
CA LYS A 111 13.99 1.12 -12.76
C LYS A 111 14.18 1.68 -11.35
N ALA A 112 14.95 2.77 -11.22
CA ALA A 112 15.11 3.50 -9.97
C ALA A 112 13.74 3.92 -9.40
N LYS A 113 13.46 3.49 -8.15
CA LYS A 113 12.26 3.83 -7.35
C LYS A 113 11.94 5.31 -7.49
N LYS A 114 10.93 5.67 -8.28
CA LYS A 114 10.59 7.08 -8.56
C LYS A 114 9.13 7.45 -8.24
N SER A 115 8.27 6.48 -7.94
CA SER A 115 6.86 6.77 -7.69
C SER A 115 6.35 6.25 -6.35
N TRP A 116 5.47 7.03 -5.71
CA TRP A 116 4.63 6.59 -4.59
C TRP A 116 3.71 5.39 -4.95
N LEU A 117 3.51 5.15 -6.26
CA LEU A 117 2.84 3.97 -6.81
C LEU A 117 3.79 2.84 -7.24
N ASP A 118 5.11 3.01 -7.11
CA ASP A 118 6.05 1.91 -7.31
C ASP A 118 5.91 0.95 -6.12
N ASN A 119 4.92 0.07 -6.26
CA ASN A 119 4.73 -1.07 -5.38
C ASN A 119 6.08 -1.78 -5.26
N CYS A 120 6.67 -1.73 -4.06
CA CYS A 120 7.84 -2.55 -3.77
C CYS A 120 7.41 -4.00 -4.01
N TRP A 121 8.04 -4.64 -4.98
CA TRP A 121 7.86 -6.06 -5.22
C TRP A 121 8.56 -6.80 -4.11
N PHE A 122 7.93 -7.85 -3.63
CA PHE A 122 8.42 -8.69 -2.57
C PHE A 122 8.58 -10.11 -3.08
N ILE A 123 9.59 -10.78 -2.54
CA ILE A 123 9.74 -12.22 -2.65
C ILE A 123 9.17 -12.86 -1.41
N ALA A 124 8.44 -13.95 -1.63
CA ALA A 124 8.04 -14.91 -0.64
C ALA A 124 8.72 -16.24 -0.97
N TYR A 125 9.79 -16.56 -0.25
CA TYR A 125 10.52 -17.81 -0.40
C TYR A 125 10.38 -18.66 0.87
N SER A 126 10.01 -19.92 0.70
CA SER A 126 9.92 -20.91 1.76
C SER A 126 10.45 -22.24 1.22
N PRO A 127 11.72 -22.60 1.53
CA PRO A 127 12.33 -23.82 1.02
C PRO A 127 11.64 -25.08 1.57
N GLU A 128 11.25 -25.07 2.86
CA GLU A 128 10.54 -26.19 3.50
C GLU A 128 9.19 -26.50 2.83
N ASN A 129 8.49 -25.46 2.37
CA ASN A 129 7.22 -25.61 1.66
C ASN A 129 7.39 -25.63 0.13
N ASN A 130 8.63 -25.70 -0.36
CA ASN A 130 8.97 -25.72 -1.78
C ASN A 130 8.29 -24.58 -2.57
N MET A 131 8.34 -23.37 -2.00
CA MET A 131 7.60 -22.21 -2.48
C MET A 131 8.53 -21.03 -2.79
N PHE A 132 8.42 -20.50 -4.00
CA PHE A 132 9.02 -19.24 -4.40
C PHE A 132 8.00 -18.40 -5.17
N GLU A 133 7.58 -17.28 -4.62
CA GLU A 133 6.56 -16.42 -5.19
C GLU A 133 7.03 -14.97 -5.23
N ILE A 134 6.78 -14.29 -6.34
CA ILE A 134 7.04 -12.86 -6.50
C ILE A 134 5.71 -12.14 -6.53
N GLY A 135 5.54 -11.10 -5.71
CA GLY A 135 4.28 -10.39 -5.59
C GLY A 135 4.38 -8.96 -5.11
N VAL A 136 3.22 -8.32 -5.02
CA VAL A 136 3.06 -6.97 -4.44
C VAL A 136 2.34 -7.09 -3.12
N LYS A 137 2.73 -6.25 -2.15
CA LYS A 137 2.08 -6.21 -0.84
C LYS A 137 0.58 -5.90 -0.96
N LEU A 138 -0.22 -6.63 -0.19
CA LEU A 138 -1.65 -6.40 -0.01
C LEU A 138 -1.85 -5.55 1.24
N PHE A 139 -2.66 -4.50 1.10
CA PHE A 139 -2.90 -3.50 2.13
C PHE A 139 -1.60 -2.73 2.45
N ASP A 140 -1.67 -1.46 2.85
CA ASP A 140 -0.44 -0.67 3.08
C ASP A 140 0.28 -1.07 4.38
N ALA A 141 0.13 -2.33 4.79
CA ALA A 141 0.75 -2.94 5.95
C ALA A 141 2.25 -2.73 5.87
N LYS A 142 2.79 -2.24 6.98
CA LYS A 142 4.23 -2.33 7.21
C LYS A 142 4.55 -3.79 7.47
N MET A 143 5.73 -4.21 7.04
CA MET A 143 6.24 -5.51 7.45
C MET A 143 6.63 -5.38 8.91
N GLU A 144 5.95 -6.12 9.78
CA GLU A 144 6.17 -6.16 11.22
C GLU A 144 6.48 -7.60 11.62
N ILE A 145 7.46 -7.78 12.52
CA ILE A 145 7.87 -9.11 12.98
C ILE A 145 6.68 -9.78 13.67
N ASN A 146 6.50 -11.08 13.43
CA ASN A 146 5.41 -11.91 13.96
C ASN A 146 4.00 -11.51 13.50
N GLU A 147 3.88 -10.61 12.51
CA GLU A 147 2.60 -10.28 11.89
C GLU A 147 2.46 -10.90 10.50
N LYS A 148 1.22 -11.26 10.12
CA LYS A 148 0.96 -11.80 8.78
C LYS A 148 1.16 -10.71 7.72
N PHE A 149 2.13 -10.92 6.86
CA PHE A 149 2.37 -10.09 5.69
C PHE A 149 1.80 -10.76 4.43
N PHE A 150 0.82 -10.11 3.82
CA PHE A 150 0.11 -10.65 2.66
C PHE A 150 0.67 -10.07 1.37
N ILE A 151 0.86 -10.92 0.37
CA ILE A 151 1.22 -10.53 -0.99
C ILE A 151 0.27 -11.13 -2.01
N ARG A 152 -0.03 -10.36 -3.07
CA ARG A 152 -0.67 -10.87 -4.27
C ARG A 152 0.40 -11.14 -5.31
N THR A 153 0.50 -12.38 -5.75
CA THR A 153 1.65 -12.88 -6.51
C THR A 153 1.41 -12.83 -8.02
N LEU A 154 2.47 -13.00 -8.80
CA LEU A 154 2.40 -13.11 -10.26
C LEU A 154 1.74 -14.41 -10.74
N SER A 155 1.71 -15.46 -9.91
CA SER A 155 0.89 -16.65 -10.16
C SER A 155 -0.62 -16.39 -9.97
N GLY A 156 -0.99 -15.20 -9.47
CA GLY A 156 -2.38 -14.80 -9.20
C GLY A 156 -2.89 -15.22 -7.82
N ARG A 157 -2.04 -15.87 -7.02
CA ARG A 157 -2.37 -16.32 -5.66
C ARG A 157 -2.26 -15.18 -4.66
N VAL A 158 -2.92 -15.36 -3.52
CA VAL A 158 -2.68 -14.55 -2.32
C VAL A 158 -1.93 -15.45 -1.35
N VAL A 159 -0.73 -15.04 -1.00
CA VAL A 159 0.15 -15.78 -0.07
C VAL A 159 0.41 -14.88 1.13
N PHE A 160 0.58 -15.49 2.30
CA PHE A 160 1.03 -14.80 3.48
C PHE A 160 2.27 -15.47 4.05
N MET A 161 3.12 -14.67 4.67
CA MET A 161 4.20 -15.15 5.53
C MET A 161 4.25 -14.34 6.81
N ILE A 162 4.82 -14.96 7.84
CA ILE A 162 5.07 -14.33 9.13
C ILE A 162 6.58 -14.16 9.22
N PRO A 163 7.10 -12.93 9.11
CA PRO A 163 8.53 -12.70 9.25
C PRO A 163 8.90 -12.84 10.73
N GLU A 164 9.73 -13.81 11.06
CA GLU A 164 10.21 -14.02 12.44
C GLU A 164 11.37 -13.06 12.77
N ARG A 165 12.05 -12.53 11.75
CA ARG A 165 13.14 -11.57 11.86
C ARG A 165 13.24 -10.71 10.60
N PHE A 166 13.70 -9.46 10.75
CA PHE A 166 14.19 -8.69 9.61
C PHE A 166 15.59 -9.22 9.28
N LEU A 167 15.78 -9.78 8.08
CA LEU A 167 17.02 -10.45 7.69
C LEU A 167 18.21 -9.48 7.78
N GLU A 168 19.07 -9.66 8.79
CA GLU A 168 20.40 -9.02 8.86
C GLU A 168 21.37 -9.66 7.85
N SER A 169 21.14 -10.93 7.52
CA SER A 169 21.78 -11.68 6.45
C SER A 169 20.76 -12.63 5.82
N LEU A 170 20.65 -12.65 4.48
CA LEU A 170 19.82 -13.61 3.77
C LEU A 170 20.46 -15.00 3.85
N ASN A 171 19.67 -16.03 4.18
CA ASN A 171 20.09 -17.44 4.13
C ASN A 171 19.01 -18.23 3.39
N LEU A 172 19.34 -18.81 2.25
CA LEU A 172 18.40 -19.58 1.42
C LEU A 172 17.96 -20.92 2.07
N ALA A 173 18.47 -21.24 3.26
CA ALA A 173 17.92 -22.34 4.07
C ALA A 173 16.64 -21.95 4.85
N GLU A 174 16.28 -20.68 4.89
CA GLU A 174 15.20 -20.18 5.74
C GLU A 174 14.05 -19.55 4.94
N ASN A 175 12.92 -19.35 5.62
CA ASN A 175 11.78 -18.61 5.09
C ASN A 175 12.15 -17.12 4.98
N ILE A 176 12.08 -16.59 3.76
CA ILE A 176 12.50 -15.23 3.43
C ILE A 176 11.32 -14.43 2.89
N ILE A 177 11.12 -13.25 3.48
CA ILE A 177 10.31 -12.20 2.89
C ILE A 177 11.06 -10.88 2.85
N CYS A 178 11.32 -10.38 1.64
CA CYS A 178 12.08 -9.15 1.45
C CYS A 178 11.76 -8.51 0.09
N PRO A 179 12.17 -7.25 -0.14
CA PRO A 179 12.06 -6.63 -1.46
C PRO A 179 12.80 -7.43 -2.54
N LEU A 180 12.20 -7.53 -3.73
CA LEU A 180 12.72 -8.29 -4.87
C LEU A 180 14.13 -7.84 -5.29
N ALA A 181 14.41 -6.54 -5.26
CA ALA A 181 15.73 -6.00 -5.60
C ALA A 181 16.81 -6.50 -4.63
N ASP A 182 16.52 -6.46 -3.34
CA ASP A 182 17.46 -6.86 -2.28
C ASP A 182 17.75 -8.38 -2.36
N PHE A 183 16.74 -9.19 -2.66
CA PHE A 183 16.93 -10.63 -2.89
C PHE A 183 17.71 -10.92 -4.18
N TYR A 184 17.40 -10.22 -5.28
CA TYR A 184 18.07 -10.44 -6.55
C TYR A 184 19.57 -10.13 -6.49
N ASP A 185 19.96 -9.10 -5.73
CA ASP A 185 21.36 -8.72 -5.57
C ASP A 185 22.12 -9.60 -4.57
N PHE A 186 21.44 -10.52 -3.88
CA PHE A 186 22.03 -11.31 -2.81
C PHE A 186 23.01 -12.39 -3.28
N SER A 187 22.63 -13.25 -4.22
CA SER A 187 23.48 -14.36 -4.70
C SER A 187 23.15 -14.76 -6.14
N ALA A 188 24.05 -15.52 -6.78
CA ALA A 188 23.79 -16.07 -8.11
C ALA A 188 22.59 -17.04 -8.11
N GLU A 189 22.46 -17.85 -7.05
CA GLU A 189 21.34 -18.77 -6.84
C GLU A 189 20.01 -18.01 -6.72
N ALA A 190 20.00 -16.88 -6.00
CA ALA A 190 18.82 -16.02 -5.89
C ALA A 190 18.39 -15.44 -7.25
N LYS A 191 19.35 -15.06 -8.10
CA LYS A 191 19.08 -14.61 -9.47
C LYS A 191 18.49 -15.73 -10.33
N GLU A 192 19.03 -16.93 -10.20
CA GLU A 192 18.54 -18.11 -10.92
C GLU A 192 17.10 -18.46 -10.51
N LEU A 193 16.75 -18.40 -9.22
CA LEU A 193 15.37 -18.59 -8.76
C LEU A 193 14.41 -17.58 -9.37
N VAL A 194 14.78 -16.30 -9.42
CA VAL A 194 13.97 -15.25 -10.07
C VAL A 194 13.81 -15.52 -11.56
N PHE A 195 14.89 -15.90 -12.24
CA PHE A 195 14.89 -16.23 -13.66
C PHE A 195 13.96 -17.42 -13.95
N ASN A 196 14.13 -18.52 -13.23
CA ASN A 196 13.37 -19.76 -13.40
C ASN A 196 11.87 -19.53 -13.16
N TYR A 197 11.52 -18.79 -12.11
CA TYR A 197 10.13 -18.42 -11.84
C TYR A 197 9.50 -17.58 -12.96
N ALA A 198 10.24 -16.60 -13.49
CA ALA A 198 9.76 -15.76 -14.59
C ALA A 198 9.51 -16.58 -15.87
N GLU A 199 10.43 -17.48 -16.21
CA GLU A 199 10.29 -18.36 -17.36
C GLU A 199 9.17 -19.40 -17.14
N ALA A 200 8.97 -19.92 -15.92
CA ALA A 200 7.86 -20.81 -15.61
C ALA A 200 6.49 -20.13 -15.82
N ILE A 201 6.36 -18.85 -15.47
CA ILE A 201 5.15 -18.05 -15.76
C ILE A 201 4.96 -17.86 -17.27
N LYS A 202 6.03 -17.53 -17.99
CA LYS A 202 6.03 -17.37 -19.45
C LYS A 202 5.59 -18.64 -20.16
N ASN A 203 6.11 -19.77 -19.73
CA ASN A 203 5.78 -21.09 -20.27
C ASN A 203 4.42 -21.61 -19.75
N ASN A 204 3.68 -20.79 -19.00
CA ASN A 204 2.36 -21.11 -18.47
C ASN A 204 2.35 -22.42 -17.65
N SER A 205 3.42 -22.64 -16.87
CA SER A 205 3.51 -23.75 -15.92
C SER A 205 2.31 -23.73 -14.97
N ALA A 206 1.82 -24.91 -14.59
CA ALA A 206 0.72 -25.05 -13.66
C ALA A 206 1.12 -24.59 -12.24
N GLU A 207 2.38 -24.80 -11.87
CA GLU A 207 2.92 -24.49 -10.54
C GLU A 207 4.25 -23.71 -10.67
N PRO A 208 4.23 -22.46 -11.17
CA PRO A 208 5.45 -21.67 -11.38
C PRO A 208 6.20 -21.38 -10.07
N TRP A 209 5.55 -21.52 -8.92
CA TRP A 209 6.11 -21.29 -7.60
C TRP A 209 6.88 -22.47 -7.01
N ASN A 210 6.84 -23.63 -7.66
CA ASN A 210 7.41 -24.86 -7.16
C ASN A 210 8.91 -24.93 -7.54
N ILE A 211 9.79 -24.83 -6.54
CA ILE A 211 11.25 -24.73 -6.72
C ILE A 211 11.83 -26.01 -7.36
N LEU A 212 11.26 -27.18 -7.05
CA LEU A 212 11.70 -28.46 -7.59
C LEU A 212 11.27 -28.70 -9.05
N SER A 213 10.25 -28.00 -9.54
CA SER A 213 9.79 -28.13 -10.94
C SER A 213 10.67 -27.40 -11.95
N THR A 214 11.58 -26.55 -11.48
CA THR A 214 12.47 -25.73 -12.32
C THR A 214 13.82 -26.38 -12.60
N GLY A 215 14.02 -27.64 -12.23
CA GLY A 215 15.27 -28.40 -12.36
C GLY A 215 15.18 -29.72 -13.13
N SER A 216 14.18 -29.90 -14.00
CA SER A 216 14.04 -31.09 -14.86
C SER A 216 14.15 -30.76 -16.34
#